data_AF-A0A523ZQH7-F1
#
_entry.id   AF-A0A523ZQH7-F1
#
_cell.length_a   1.000
_cell.length_b   1.000
_cell.length_c   1.000
_cell.angle_alpha   90.00
_cell.angle_beta   90.00
_cell.angle_gamma   90.00
#
_symmetry.space_group_name_H-M   'P 1'
#
loop_
_entity.id
_entity.type
_entity.pdbx_description
1 polymer ?
#
loop_
_entity_poly.entity_id
_entity_poly.type
_entity_poly.pdbx_seq_one_letter_code
_entity_poly.pdbx_strand_id
1 'polypeptide(L)'
;MRNILISLIIIFLLFPFQGLTEKKSIKELPPRFIKWLKEEVVYIITRTEKDVFLQLETDRERELFIEAFWKHRDPTQGTPENEFKKEHSRRINYANYNLGRGVPKPGWKTDRGRIYIILGEPRDIERIVGESQIYNAEIWFYQGLTKYGLPPGFNLVFYQKDGIGEYVLYSPLADGPQALMTSYFGDQADYLAAFKTLKKINPSLARVSLSLIPGESTRFGRPSLASNILLQNIYRVPQKELKDRYAEKFLMYKDIVEVDYTANYIDNDHSVKVLKDPSGIYFVHYVVELMRFSVQQY
;
A
#
# COMPACT_ATOMS: atom_id res chain seq x y z
N MET A 1 45.31 -21.46 55.35
CA MET A 1 44.27 -20.53 54.87
C MET A 1 44.60 -20.18 53.43
N ARG A 2 43.88 -20.73 52.44
CA ARG A 2 44.23 -20.62 51.02
C ARG A 2 43.02 -20.09 50.24
N ASN A 3 43.24 -18.98 49.55
CA ASN A 3 42.27 -18.17 48.83
C ASN A 3 41.51 -18.97 47.76
N ILE A 4 40.19 -18.82 47.72
CA ILE A 4 39.33 -19.33 46.64
C ILE A 4 39.07 -18.16 45.68
N LEU A 5 39.68 -18.20 44.50
CA LEU A 5 39.30 -17.37 43.36
C LEU A 5 37.96 -17.88 42.81
N ILE A 6 36.93 -17.04 42.83
CA ILE A 6 35.68 -17.27 42.10
C ILE A 6 35.88 -16.72 40.69
N SER A 7 36.06 -17.62 39.73
CA SER A 7 36.10 -17.27 38.30
C SER A 7 34.67 -17.13 37.77
N LEU A 8 34.22 -15.90 37.57
CA LEU A 8 32.99 -15.59 36.83
C LEU A 8 33.25 -15.78 35.33
N ILE A 9 32.80 -16.91 34.78
CA ILE A 9 32.74 -17.10 33.33
C ILE A 9 31.46 -16.41 32.85
N ILE A 10 31.62 -15.19 32.32
CA ILE A 10 30.60 -14.53 31.51
C ILE A 10 30.62 -15.22 30.13
N ILE A 11 29.62 -16.07 29.88
CA ILE A 11 29.37 -16.58 28.53
C ILE A 11 28.70 -15.45 27.77
N PHE A 12 29.49 -14.69 27.00
CA PHE A 12 28.97 -13.84 25.94
C PHE A 12 28.33 -14.78 24.91
N LEU A 13 27.00 -14.91 24.95
CA LEU A 13 26.23 -15.33 23.79
C LEU A 13 26.54 -14.29 22.70
N LEU A 14 27.46 -14.65 21.80
CA LEU A 14 27.67 -14.01 20.51
C LEU A 14 26.37 -14.16 19.72
N PHE A 15 25.36 -13.35 20.06
CA PHE A 15 24.44 -12.92 19.03
C PHE A 15 25.29 -12.10 18.07
N PRO A 16 25.43 -12.50 16.79
CA PRO A 16 26.06 -11.64 15.83
C PRO A 16 25.19 -10.39 15.78
N PHE A 17 25.68 -9.30 16.36
CA PHE A 17 25.17 -7.97 16.10
C PHE A 17 25.57 -7.68 14.65
N GLN A 18 24.85 -8.27 13.71
CA GLN A 18 24.97 -7.92 12.30
C GLN A 18 24.56 -6.46 12.25
N GLY A 19 25.55 -5.61 11.99
CA GLY A 19 25.37 -4.18 11.90
C GLY A 19 24.23 -3.88 10.94
N LEU A 20 23.40 -2.92 11.31
CA LEU A 20 22.49 -2.27 10.37
C LEU A 20 23.34 -1.83 9.18
N THR A 21 23.23 -2.54 8.05
CA THR A 21 23.91 -2.15 6.82
C THR A 21 23.45 -0.75 6.46
N GLU A 22 24.39 0.10 6.06
CA GLU A 22 24.08 1.49 5.76
C GLU A 22 23.13 1.55 4.56
N LYS A 23 21.98 2.24 4.72
CA LYS A 23 20.98 2.36 3.66
C LYS A 23 21.57 3.14 2.49
N LYS A 24 21.69 2.51 1.31
CA LYS A 24 22.12 3.20 0.10
C LYS A 24 21.11 4.26 -0.32
N SER A 25 21.59 5.36 -0.90
CA SER A 25 20.70 6.34 -1.49
C SER A 25 20.04 5.76 -2.74
N ILE A 26 18.76 6.06 -2.97
CA ILE A 26 18.06 5.58 -4.19
C ILE A 26 18.79 6.06 -5.47
N LYS A 27 19.50 7.19 -5.42
CA LYS A 27 20.25 7.73 -6.56
C LYS A 27 21.50 6.91 -6.92
N GLU A 28 22.00 6.09 -5.99
CA GLU A 28 23.19 5.26 -6.17
C GLU A 28 22.85 3.88 -6.79
N LEU A 29 21.57 3.55 -6.89
CA LEU A 29 21.13 2.29 -7.47
C LEU A 29 21.27 2.31 -9.00
N PRO A 30 21.57 1.16 -9.64
CA PRO A 30 21.48 1.03 -11.09
C PRO A 30 20.09 1.45 -11.64
N PRO A 31 20.01 2.02 -12.86
CA PRO A 31 18.77 2.61 -13.41
C PRO A 31 17.55 1.67 -13.39
N ARG A 32 17.77 0.37 -13.62
CA ARG A 32 16.71 -0.65 -13.58
C ARG A 32 16.05 -0.74 -12.20
N PHE A 33 16.84 -0.75 -11.13
CA PHE A 33 16.33 -0.84 -9.76
C PHE A 33 15.67 0.46 -9.31
N ILE A 34 16.17 1.61 -9.79
CA ILE A 34 15.50 2.91 -9.59
C ILE A 34 14.10 2.86 -10.21
N LYS A 35 13.99 2.40 -11.45
CA LYS A 35 12.71 2.30 -12.16
C LYS A 35 11.76 1.33 -11.45
N TRP A 36 12.24 0.15 -11.08
CA TRP A 36 11.44 -0.83 -10.34
C TRP A 36 10.86 -0.20 -9.06
N LEU A 37 11.72 0.40 -8.24
CA LEU A 37 11.33 0.97 -6.94
C LEU A 37 10.43 2.23 -7.05
N LYS A 38 10.71 3.10 -8.03
CA LYS A 38 10.02 4.40 -8.16
C LYS A 38 8.80 4.39 -9.06
N GLU A 39 8.67 3.40 -9.93
CA GLU A 39 7.59 3.36 -10.92
C GLU A 39 6.80 2.07 -10.82
N GLU A 40 7.47 0.91 -10.89
CA GLU A 40 6.77 -0.38 -11.02
C GLU A 40 6.07 -0.78 -9.72
N VAL A 41 6.71 -0.60 -8.55
CA VAL A 41 6.14 -1.04 -7.26
C VAL A 41 5.79 0.10 -6.31
N VAL A 42 5.87 1.36 -6.78
CA VAL A 42 5.79 2.57 -5.94
C VAL A 42 4.57 2.65 -5.02
N TYR A 43 3.43 2.09 -5.43
CA TYR A 43 2.19 2.11 -4.64
C TYR A 43 1.93 0.83 -3.84
N ILE A 44 2.71 -0.23 -4.07
CA ILE A 44 2.48 -1.55 -3.46
C ILE A 44 3.64 -2.04 -2.58
N ILE A 45 4.81 -1.39 -2.68
CA ILE A 45 5.94 -1.66 -1.80
C ILE A 45 5.72 -1.02 -0.43
N THR A 46 5.94 -1.81 0.62
CA THR A 46 5.90 -1.35 2.00
C THR A 46 7.15 -0.54 2.36
N ARG A 47 7.09 0.16 3.49
CA ARG A 47 8.25 0.87 4.02
C ARG A 47 9.38 -0.09 4.37
N THR A 48 9.05 -1.23 4.99
CA THR A 48 10.00 -2.28 5.39
C THR A 48 10.69 -2.90 4.19
N GLU A 49 9.93 -3.32 3.17
CA GLU A 49 10.51 -3.87 1.93
C GLU A 49 11.43 -2.88 1.23
N LYS A 50 11.03 -1.61 1.15
CA LYS A 50 11.86 -0.56 0.57
C LYS A 50 13.15 -0.36 1.37
N ASP A 51 13.05 -0.34 2.69
CA ASP A 51 14.21 -0.17 3.58
C ASP A 51 15.17 -1.35 3.47
N VAL A 52 14.66 -2.58 3.38
CA VAL A 52 15.46 -3.79 3.13
C VAL A 52 16.12 -3.73 1.77
N PHE A 53 15.37 -3.39 0.72
CA PHE A 53 15.89 -3.33 -0.65
C PHE A 53 17.07 -2.35 -0.80
N LEU A 54 17.05 -1.23 -0.06
CA LEU A 54 18.12 -0.24 -0.04
C LEU A 54 19.37 -0.68 0.76
N GLN A 55 19.25 -1.69 1.61
CA GLN A 55 20.36 -2.28 2.36
C GLN A 55 21.07 -3.40 1.58
N LEU A 56 20.47 -3.91 0.50
CA LEU A 56 21.10 -4.93 -0.34
C LEU A 56 22.33 -4.33 -1.04
N GLU A 57 23.41 -5.07 -1.08
CA GLU A 57 24.70 -4.57 -1.54
C GLU A 57 24.88 -4.80 -3.04
N THR A 58 24.55 -6.01 -3.48
CA THR A 58 24.80 -6.52 -4.83
C THR A 58 23.55 -6.51 -5.72
N ASP A 59 23.75 -6.51 -7.03
CA ASP A 59 22.64 -6.60 -7.98
C ASP A 59 21.96 -7.96 -7.92
N ARG A 60 22.71 -9.04 -7.65
CA ARG A 60 22.15 -10.39 -7.50
C ARG A 60 21.16 -10.46 -6.33
N GLU A 61 21.51 -9.90 -5.17
CA GLU A 61 20.60 -9.82 -4.01
C GLU A 61 19.32 -9.05 -4.36
N ARG A 62 19.43 -7.94 -5.10
CA ARG A 62 18.27 -7.14 -5.52
C ARG A 62 17.36 -7.91 -6.48
N GLU A 63 17.92 -8.64 -7.45
CA GLU A 63 17.12 -9.50 -8.35
C GLU A 63 16.32 -10.53 -7.56
N LEU A 64 16.96 -11.21 -6.62
CA LEU A 64 16.31 -12.21 -5.77
C LEU A 64 15.23 -11.61 -4.90
N PHE A 65 15.46 -10.41 -4.35
CA PHE A 65 14.44 -9.69 -3.60
C PHE A 65 13.23 -9.35 -4.48
N ILE A 66 13.44 -8.93 -5.73
CA ILE A 66 12.36 -8.63 -6.67
C ILE A 66 11.55 -9.89 -6.98
N GLU A 67 12.22 -11.03 -7.17
CA GLU A 67 11.56 -12.32 -7.37
C GLU A 67 10.71 -12.70 -6.16
N ALA A 68 11.29 -12.66 -4.95
CA ALA A 68 10.59 -12.95 -3.70
C ALA A 68 9.42 -11.98 -3.46
N PHE A 69 9.58 -10.70 -3.79
CA PHE A 69 8.56 -9.66 -3.67
C PHE A 69 7.30 -10.01 -4.46
N TRP A 70 7.46 -10.44 -5.71
CA TRP A 70 6.34 -10.83 -6.55
C TRP A 70 5.75 -12.16 -6.09
N LYS A 71 6.59 -13.14 -5.78
CA LYS A 71 6.16 -14.47 -5.31
C LYS A 71 5.32 -14.41 -4.05
N HIS A 72 5.66 -13.56 -3.09
CA HIS A 72 4.85 -13.36 -1.88
C HIS A 72 3.48 -12.73 -2.13
N ARG A 73 3.31 -12.05 -3.28
CA ARG A 73 2.03 -11.46 -3.71
C ARG A 73 1.28 -12.34 -4.70
N ASP A 74 1.79 -13.52 -5.03
CA ASP A 74 1.14 -14.45 -5.94
C ASP A 74 -0.05 -15.15 -5.25
N PRO A 75 -1.29 -14.93 -5.70
CA PRO A 75 -2.44 -15.62 -5.14
C PRO A 75 -2.48 -17.11 -5.51
N THR A 76 -1.83 -17.52 -6.62
CA THR A 76 -1.92 -18.87 -7.20
C THR A 76 -0.52 -19.41 -7.49
N GLN A 77 0.17 -19.87 -6.45
CA GLN A 77 1.52 -20.44 -6.56
C GLN A 77 1.62 -21.70 -7.46
N GLY A 78 0.49 -22.26 -7.91
CA GLY A 78 0.43 -23.39 -8.83
C GLY A 78 0.48 -23.02 -10.32
N THR A 79 0.41 -21.74 -10.68
CA THR A 79 0.55 -21.27 -12.07
C THR A 79 1.96 -20.71 -12.32
N PRO A 80 2.56 -20.93 -13.50
CA PRO A 80 3.84 -20.28 -13.84
C PRO A 80 3.73 -18.75 -13.88
N GLU A 81 2.54 -18.22 -14.16
CA GLU A 81 2.26 -16.78 -14.18
C GLU A 81 1.80 -16.28 -12.81
N ASN A 82 2.35 -15.13 -12.42
CA ASN A 82 1.91 -14.40 -11.24
C ASN A 82 0.79 -13.43 -11.62
N GLU A 83 -0.45 -13.82 -11.29
CA GLU A 83 -1.65 -13.07 -11.69
C GLU A 83 -1.70 -11.67 -11.06
N PHE A 84 -1.19 -11.51 -9.83
CA PHE A 84 -1.13 -10.20 -9.18
C PHE A 84 -0.18 -9.25 -9.91
N LYS A 85 1.01 -9.71 -10.29
CA LYS A 85 2.00 -8.94 -11.05
C LYS A 85 1.44 -8.52 -12.41
N LYS A 86 0.75 -9.44 -13.10
CA LYS A 86 0.12 -9.21 -14.40
C LYS A 86 -0.98 -8.15 -14.30
N GLU A 87 -1.87 -8.29 -13.34
CA GLU A 87 -2.94 -7.33 -13.08
C GLU A 87 -2.41 -5.95 -12.68
N HIS A 88 -1.41 -5.91 -11.79
CA HIS A 88 -0.76 -4.66 -11.39
C HIS A 88 -0.10 -3.94 -12.58
N SER A 89 0.62 -4.69 -13.41
CA SER A 89 1.22 -4.18 -14.66
C SER A 89 0.15 -3.67 -15.62
N ARG A 90 -0.96 -4.41 -15.76
CA ARG A 90 -2.12 -3.99 -16.57
C ARG A 90 -2.69 -2.65 -16.09
N ARG A 91 -2.84 -2.46 -14.77
CA ARG A 91 -3.34 -1.21 -14.19
C ARG A 91 -2.41 -0.02 -14.41
N ILE A 92 -1.09 -0.21 -14.28
CA ILE A 92 -0.11 0.84 -14.60
C ILE A 92 -0.22 1.25 -16.08
N ASN A 93 -0.28 0.27 -16.98
CA ASN A 93 -0.40 0.53 -18.42
C ASN A 93 -1.71 1.23 -18.76
N TYR A 94 -2.83 0.79 -18.17
CA TYR A 94 -4.12 1.46 -18.30
C TYR A 94 -4.06 2.90 -17.82
N ALA A 95 -3.48 3.15 -16.63
CA ALA A 95 -3.35 4.49 -16.09
C ALA A 95 -2.55 5.40 -17.01
N ASN A 96 -1.40 4.94 -17.50
CA ASN A 96 -0.57 5.70 -18.45
C ASN A 96 -1.29 6.02 -19.75
N TYR A 97 -2.02 5.06 -20.31
CA TYR A 97 -2.67 5.21 -21.61
C TYR A 97 -3.94 6.08 -21.54
N ASN A 98 -4.76 5.90 -20.49
CA ASN A 98 -6.09 6.50 -20.38
C ASN A 98 -6.14 7.73 -19.46
N LEU A 99 -5.35 7.73 -18.38
CA LEU A 99 -5.46 8.71 -17.30
C LEU A 99 -4.29 9.72 -17.28
N GLY A 100 -3.32 9.57 -18.18
CA GLY A 100 -2.19 10.49 -18.36
C GLY A 100 -2.30 11.45 -19.54
N ARG A 101 -3.39 11.38 -20.34
CA ARG A 101 -3.56 12.26 -21.49
C ARG A 101 -3.89 13.70 -21.05
N GLY A 102 -3.26 14.68 -21.68
CA GLY A 102 -3.53 16.10 -21.42
C GLY A 102 -2.89 16.67 -20.14
N VAL A 103 -1.96 15.93 -19.50
CA VAL A 103 -1.24 16.36 -18.30
C VAL A 103 0.28 16.19 -18.48
N PRO A 104 1.13 17.03 -17.85
CA PRO A 104 2.58 17.01 -18.03
C PRO A 104 3.30 15.88 -17.25
N LYS A 105 2.58 14.84 -16.84
CA LYS A 105 3.12 13.70 -16.08
C LYS A 105 2.49 12.38 -16.55
N PRO A 106 3.20 11.25 -16.44
CA PRO A 106 2.63 9.95 -16.80
C PRO A 106 1.41 9.63 -15.95
N GLY A 107 0.46 8.90 -16.54
CA GLY A 107 -0.83 8.63 -15.91
C GLY A 107 -0.74 7.91 -14.57
N TRP A 108 0.27 7.05 -14.35
CA TRP A 108 0.47 6.43 -13.03
C TRP A 108 0.76 7.45 -11.91
N LYS A 109 1.23 8.66 -12.22
CA LYS A 109 1.46 9.76 -11.26
C LYS A 109 0.25 10.69 -11.07
N THR A 110 -0.86 10.46 -11.77
CA THR A 110 -2.08 11.24 -11.55
C THR A 110 -2.88 10.67 -10.39
N ASP A 111 -3.75 11.47 -9.78
CA ASP A 111 -4.60 11.01 -8.68
C ASP A 111 -5.52 9.87 -9.13
N ARG A 112 -6.16 10.01 -10.30
CA ARG A 112 -6.95 8.94 -10.92
C ARG A 112 -6.12 7.69 -11.17
N GLY A 113 -4.91 7.84 -11.71
CA GLY A 113 -4.03 6.70 -12.00
C GLY A 113 -3.57 5.98 -10.73
N ARG A 114 -3.20 6.72 -9.69
CA ARG A 114 -2.83 6.17 -8.38
C ARG A 114 -3.98 5.37 -7.78
N ILE A 115 -5.20 5.91 -7.79
CA ILE A 115 -6.39 5.23 -7.27
C ILE A 115 -6.71 3.98 -8.11
N TYR A 116 -6.65 4.08 -9.44
CA TYR A 116 -6.88 2.94 -10.34
C TYR A 116 -5.86 1.81 -10.12
N ILE A 117 -4.60 2.12 -9.87
CA ILE A 117 -3.58 1.12 -9.56
C ILE A 117 -3.88 0.43 -8.22
N ILE A 118 -4.19 1.21 -7.19
CA ILE A 118 -4.43 0.70 -5.83
C ILE A 118 -5.72 -0.12 -5.73
N LEU A 119 -6.84 0.43 -6.20
CA LEU A 119 -8.16 -0.18 -6.03
C LEU A 119 -8.61 -1.02 -7.23
N GLY A 120 -8.02 -0.78 -8.40
CA GLY A 120 -8.49 -1.36 -9.66
C GLY A 120 -9.60 -0.53 -10.30
N GLU A 121 -10.26 -1.15 -11.27
CA GLU A 121 -11.36 -0.54 -12.01
C GLU A 121 -12.56 -0.29 -11.09
N PRO A 122 -13.13 0.94 -11.09
CA PRO A 122 -14.36 1.22 -10.36
C PRO A 122 -15.53 0.44 -10.96
N ARG A 123 -16.55 0.19 -10.14
CA ARG A 123 -17.78 -0.48 -10.58
C ARG A 123 -18.58 0.38 -11.56
N ASP A 124 -18.55 1.69 -11.36
CA ASP A 124 -19.23 2.65 -12.22
C ASP A 124 -18.46 3.98 -12.26
N ILE A 125 -18.57 4.69 -13.39
CA ILE A 125 -17.97 6.00 -13.61
C ILE A 125 -19.02 6.93 -14.20
N GLU A 126 -19.47 7.90 -13.41
CA GLU A 126 -20.28 9.01 -13.89
C GLU A 126 -19.37 10.16 -14.32
N ARG A 127 -19.50 10.62 -15.56
CA ARG A 127 -18.71 11.73 -16.11
C ARG A 127 -19.58 12.97 -16.26
N ILE A 128 -19.12 14.06 -15.66
CA ILE A 128 -19.77 15.37 -15.68
C ILE A 128 -18.84 16.31 -16.43
N VAL A 129 -19.20 16.66 -17.67
CA VAL A 129 -18.34 17.45 -18.56
C VAL A 129 -19.17 18.49 -19.30
N GLY A 130 -18.64 19.71 -19.43
CA GLY A 130 -19.23 20.76 -20.27
C GLY A 130 -20.38 21.54 -19.61
N GLU A 131 -20.58 21.38 -18.30
CA GLU A 131 -21.53 22.21 -17.54
C GLU A 131 -20.87 23.55 -17.16
N SER A 132 -21.52 24.67 -17.45
CA SER A 132 -20.91 26.00 -17.30
C SER A 132 -20.70 26.45 -15.85
N GLN A 133 -21.50 25.93 -14.92
CA GLN A 133 -21.52 26.36 -13.52
C GLN A 133 -20.67 25.48 -12.58
N ILE A 134 -20.12 24.37 -13.09
CA ILE A 134 -19.31 23.41 -12.32
C ILE A 134 -18.08 22.99 -13.10
N TYR A 135 -17.03 22.60 -12.39
CA TYR A 135 -15.86 22.03 -13.03
C TYR A 135 -16.16 20.64 -13.56
N ASN A 136 -15.48 20.25 -14.64
CA ASN A 136 -15.56 18.88 -15.13
C ASN A 136 -15.12 17.93 -14.02
N ALA A 137 -15.89 16.87 -13.81
CA ALA A 137 -15.69 15.92 -12.73
C ALA A 137 -15.99 14.49 -13.18
N GLU A 138 -15.39 13.52 -12.49
CA GLU A 138 -15.73 12.11 -12.58
C GLU A 138 -16.06 11.60 -11.17
N ILE A 139 -17.18 10.89 -11.04
CA ILE A 139 -17.59 10.21 -9.82
C ILE A 139 -17.38 8.71 -10.04
N TRP A 140 -16.41 8.14 -9.33
CA TRP A 140 -16.08 6.73 -9.41
C TRP A 140 -16.71 5.99 -8.24
N PHE A 141 -17.52 4.98 -8.51
CA PHE A 141 -18.15 4.17 -7.46
C PHE A 141 -17.40 2.85 -7.25
N TYR A 142 -17.09 2.55 -5.99
CA TYR A 142 -16.47 1.30 -5.56
C TYR A 142 -17.38 0.56 -4.58
N GLN A 143 -17.36 -0.77 -4.65
CA GLN A 143 -18.12 -1.66 -3.76
C GLN A 143 -17.36 -2.97 -3.56
N GLY A 144 -17.60 -3.65 -2.43
CA GLY A 144 -17.09 -5.00 -2.21
C GLY A 144 -15.63 -5.06 -1.75
N LEU A 145 -15.08 -3.94 -1.29
CA LEU A 145 -13.70 -3.82 -0.81
C LEU A 145 -13.59 -3.88 0.73
N THR A 146 -14.60 -4.44 1.39
CA THR A 146 -14.67 -4.53 2.87
C THR A 146 -13.57 -5.39 3.47
N LYS A 147 -13.06 -6.39 2.73
CA LYS A 147 -11.88 -7.18 3.15
C LYS A 147 -10.63 -6.34 3.38
N TYR A 148 -10.54 -5.18 2.72
CA TYR A 148 -9.48 -4.18 2.93
C TYR A 148 -9.86 -3.14 4.00
N GLY A 149 -10.89 -3.38 4.80
CA GLY A 149 -11.42 -2.44 5.80
C GLY A 149 -11.86 -1.11 5.21
N LEU A 150 -12.36 -1.13 3.97
CA LEU A 150 -13.07 0.00 3.36
C LEU A 150 -14.59 -0.14 3.55
N PRO A 151 -15.38 0.95 3.41
CA PRO A 151 -16.84 0.90 3.44
C PRO A 151 -17.42 -0.09 2.41
N PRO A 152 -18.63 -0.64 2.64
CA PRO A 152 -19.27 -1.59 1.73
C PRO A 152 -19.46 -1.01 0.33
N GLY A 153 -19.76 0.28 0.22
CA GLY A 153 -19.71 1.06 -1.01
C GLY A 153 -19.31 2.50 -0.70
N PHE A 154 -18.62 3.15 -1.64
CA PHE A 154 -18.18 4.53 -1.52
C PHE A 154 -17.92 5.14 -2.91
N ASN A 155 -17.90 6.46 -2.98
CA ASN A 155 -17.58 7.23 -4.16
C ASN A 155 -16.21 7.88 -4.00
N LEU A 156 -15.53 8.13 -5.10
CA LEU A 156 -14.40 9.04 -5.19
C LEU A 156 -14.72 10.05 -6.27
N VAL A 157 -14.46 11.32 -5.99
CA VAL A 157 -14.70 12.39 -6.94
C VAL A 157 -13.36 12.91 -7.40
N PHE A 158 -13.18 13.05 -8.69
CA PHE A 158 -12.04 13.74 -9.27
C PHE A 158 -12.55 14.91 -10.09
N TYR A 159 -11.91 16.07 -9.98
CA TYR A 159 -12.36 17.28 -10.68
C TYR A 159 -11.19 18.11 -11.20
N GLN A 160 -11.43 18.88 -12.25
CA GLN A 160 -10.44 19.81 -12.80
C GLN A 160 -10.55 21.15 -12.06
N LYS A 161 -9.78 21.33 -10.99
CA LYS A 161 -9.89 22.47 -10.06
C LYS A 161 -9.87 23.86 -10.72
N ASP A 162 -9.15 24.01 -11.83
CA ASP A 162 -9.06 25.27 -12.59
C ASP A 162 -9.75 25.18 -13.96
N GLY A 163 -10.62 24.19 -14.15
CA GLY A 163 -11.36 23.93 -15.40
C GLY A 163 -10.55 23.27 -16.52
N ILE A 164 -9.23 23.19 -16.39
CA ILE A 164 -8.34 22.52 -17.34
C ILE A 164 -7.29 21.66 -16.62
N GLY A 165 -6.66 20.76 -17.37
CA GLY A 165 -5.54 19.96 -16.89
C GLY A 165 -5.96 18.74 -16.09
N GLU A 166 -5.29 18.49 -14.97
CA GLU A 166 -5.43 17.25 -14.22
C GLU A 166 -6.74 17.17 -13.42
N TYR A 167 -7.34 15.99 -13.44
CA TYR A 167 -8.38 15.61 -12.49
C TYR A 167 -7.74 15.24 -11.15
N VAL A 168 -7.91 16.12 -10.16
CA VAL A 168 -7.39 15.94 -8.79
C VAL A 168 -8.45 15.31 -7.90
N LEU A 169 -8.01 14.53 -6.91
CA LEU A 169 -8.90 13.87 -5.97
C LEU A 169 -9.54 14.90 -5.03
N TYR A 170 -10.87 14.92 -5.03
CA TYR A 170 -11.68 15.77 -4.17
C TYR A 170 -11.75 15.23 -2.74
N SER A 171 -11.63 16.12 -1.77
CA SER A 171 -11.85 15.86 -0.36
C SER A 171 -12.99 16.74 0.17
N PRO A 172 -14.12 16.16 0.64
CA PRO A 172 -15.19 16.95 1.24
C PRO A 172 -14.69 17.90 2.34
N LEU A 173 -13.76 17.43 3.17
CA LEU A 173 -13.24 18.19 4.31
C LEU A 173 -12.28 19.30 3.90
N ALA A 174 -11.44 19.08 2.89
CA ALA A 174 -10.41 20.04 2.48
C ALA A 174 -10.92 21.04 1.43
N ASP A 175 -11.76 20.59 0.50
CA ASP A 175 -12.22 21.38 -0.64
C ASP A 175 -13.63 21.95 -0.42
N GLY A 176 -14.55 21.17 0.17
CA GLY A 176 -15.95 21.55 0.37
C GLY A 176 -16.77 21.62 -0.94
N PRO A 177 -18.12 21.68 -0.89
CA PRO A 177 -18.96 21.68 -2.09
C PRO A 177 -18.71 22.86 -3.03
N GLN A 178 -18.27 23.99 -2.48
CA GLN A 178 -17.96 25.21 -3.23
C GLN A 178 -16.85 25.02 -4.27
N ALA A 179 -15.86 24.15 -3.99
CA ALA A 179 -14.72 23.93 -4.88
C ALA A 179 -15.12 23.23 -6.19
N LEU A 180 -16.30 22.64 -6.26
CA LEU A 180 -16.83 21.96 -7.44
C LEU A 180 -17.52 22.93 -8.41
N MET A 181 -17.79 24.17 -7.98
CA MET A 181 -18.46 25.20 -8.79
C MET A 181 -17.44 26.15 -9.42
N THR A 182 -17.65 26.53 -10.68
CA THR A 182 -16.78 27.51 -11.40
C THR A 182 -16.89 28.92 -10.83
N SER A 183 -18.01 29.23 -10.15
CA SER A 183 -18.24 30.51 -9.48
C SER A 183 -19.18 30.31 -8.30
N TYR A 184 -18.71 30.61 -7.09
CA TYR A 184 -19.52 30.61 -5.88
C TYR A 184 -19.29 31.90 -5.08
N PHE A 185 -20.34 32.70 -4.95
CA PHE A 185 -20.32 34.03 -4.33
C PHE A 185 -20.84 34.05 -2.88
N GLY A 186 -21.13 32.88 -2.29
CA GLY A 186 -21.58 32.76 -0.91
C GLY A 186 -20.43 32.72 0.10
N ASP A 187 -20.79 32.58 1.37
CA ASP A 187 -19.81 32.35 2.44
C ASP A 187 -19.10 31.00 2.22
N GLN A 188 -17.77 31.03 2.16
CA GLN A 188 -16.91 29.87 1.97
C GLN A 188 -16.92 28.92 3.19
N ALA A 189 -17.27 29.44 4.38
CA ALA A 189 -17.43 28.64 5.59
C ALA A 189 -18.82 27.97 5.68
N ASP A 190 -19.80 28.41 4.90
CA ASP A 190 -21.15 27.83 4.88
C ASP A 190 -21.27 26.72 3.83
N TYR A 191 -20.77 25.54 4.22
CA TYR A 191 -20.85 24.33 3.40
C TYR A 191 -22.30 23.90 3.08
N LEU A 192 -23.26 24.24 3.95
CA LEU A 192 -24.66 23.86 3.73
C LEU A 192 -25.30 24.72 2.65
N ALA A 193 -25.00 26.02 2.63
CA ALA A 193 -25.41 26.91 1.53
C ALA A 193 -24.75 26.49 0.21
N ALA A 194 -23.45 26.20 0.23
CA ALA A 194 -22.72 25.71 -0.94
C ALA A 194 -23.32 24.41 -1.48
N PHE A 195 -23.60 23.44 -0.61
CA PHE A 195 -24.28 22.18 -0.96
C PHE A 195 -25.66 22.42 -1.59
N LYS A 196 -26.48 23.30 -1.00
CA LYS A 196 -27.82 23.61 -1.54
C LYS A 196 -27.72 24.24 -2.93
N THR A 197 -26.75 25.10 -3.16
CA THR A 197 -26.49 25.71 -4.48
C THR A 197 -26.04 24.65 -5.48
N LEU A 198 -25.03 23.84 -5.12
CA LEU A 198 -24.55 22.75 -5.95
C LEU A 198 -25.67 21.76 -6.30
N LYS A 199 -26.56 21.44 -5.34
CA LYS A 199 -27.71 20.55 -5.55
C LYS A 199 -28.70 21.09 -6.58
N LYS A 200 -28.86 22.41 -6.69
CA LYS A 200 -29.72 23.03 -7.71
C LYS A 200 -29.07 22.96 -9.10
N ILE A 201 -27.74 22.99 -9.17
CA ILE A 201 -26.98 22.91 -10.43
C ILE A 201 -26.88 21.46 -10.90
N ASN A 202 -26.27 20.60 -10.08
CA ASN A 202 -26.07 19.19 -10.37
C ASN A 202 -26.35 18.33 -9.11
N PRO A 203 -27.51 17.65 -9.05
CA PRO A 203 -27.87 16.81 -7.91
C PRO A 203 -26.93 15.63 -7.64
N SER A 204 -26.32 15.06 -8.69
CA SER A 204 -25.44 13.89 -8.53
C SER A 204 -24.13 14.28 -7.85
N LEU A 205 -23.51 15.37 -8.31
CA LEU A 205 -22.28 15.90 -7.73
C LEU A 205 -22.51 16.43 -6.31
N ALA A 206 -23.66 17.06 -6.06
CA ALA A 206 -24.02 17.51 -4.72
C ALA A 206 -24.10 16.34 -3.72
N ARG A 207 -24.69 15.20 -4.12
CA ARG A 207 -24.84 14.00 -3.26
C ARG A 207 -23.51 13.52 -2.68
N VAL A 208 -22.41 13.67 -3.41
CA VAL A 208 -21.07 13.21 -3.00
C VAL A 208 -20.17 14.32 -2.43
N SER A 209 -20.66 15.57 -2.39
CA SER A 209 -19.87 16.74 -1.99
C SER A 209 -19.65 16.86 -0.48
N LEU A 210 -20.59 16.38 0.35
CA LEU A 210 -20.44 16.40 1.81
C LEU A 210 -19.97 15.06 2.39
N SER A 211 -20.29 13.95 1.73
CA SER A 211 -19.80 12.64 2.08
C SER A 211 -19.58 11.79 0.83
N LEU A 212 -18.48 11.05 0.84
CA LEU A 212 -18.15 10.04 -0.16
C LEU A 212 -18.84 8.70 0.11
N ILE A 213 -19.42 8.50 1.29
CA ILE A 213 -20.00 7.22 1.73
C ILE A 213 -21.54 7.30 1.65
N PRO A 214 -22.18 6.53 0.77
CA PRO A 214 -23.64 6.49 0.68
C PRO A 214 -24.29 6.13 2.02
N GLY A 215 -25.35 6.87 2.38
CA GLY A 215 -26.10 6.64 3.61
C GLY A 215 -25.45 7.20 4.88
N GLU A 216 -24.24 7.77 4.80
CA GLU A 216 -23.64 8.43 5.96
C GLU A 216 -24.40 9.71 6.30
N SER A 217 -24.79 9.85 7.58
CA SER A 217 -25.40 11.07 8.08
C SER A 217 -24.34 12.12 8.38
N THR A 218 -24.24 13.15 7.53
CA THR A 218 -23.37 14.29 7.78
C THR A 218 -23.97 15.18 8.87
N ARG A 219 -23.19 15.45 9.93
CA ARG A 219 -23.68 16.26 11.05
C ARG A 219 -23.82 17.72 10.61
N PHE A 220 -25.02 18.28 10.74
CA PHE A 220 -25.30 19.71 10.56
C PHE A 220 -24.77 20.32 9.25
N GLY A 221 -24.77 19.56 8.15
CA GLY A 221 -24.29 20.05 6.85
C GLY A 221 -22.77 20.23 6.75
N ARG A 222 -22.01 19.68 7.70
CA ARG A 222 -20.54 19.70 7.67
C ARG A 222 -20.00 18.55 6.84
N PRO A 223 -18.84 18.72 6.18
CA PRO A 223 -18.15 17.63 5.52
C PRO A 223 -17.85 16.44 6.44
N SER A 224 -17.91 15.24 5.88
CA SER A 224 -17.73 13.97 6.59
C SER A 224 -16.27 13.71 6.99
N LEU A 225 -16.06 13.45 8.28
CA LEU A 225 -14.78 12.93 8.80
C LEU A 225 -14.51 11.49 8.33
N ALA A 226 -15.55 10.67 8.15
CA ALA A 226 -15.38 9.30 7.67
C ALA A 226 -14.88 9.26 6.22
N SER A 227 -15.26 10.25 5.41
CA SER A 227 -14.75 10.43 4.04
C SER A 227 -13.25 10.69 4.06
N ASN A 228 -12.75 11.53 4.98
CA ASN A 228 -11.31 11.74 5.13
C ASN A 228 -10.59 10.44 5.57
N ILE A 229 -11.16 9.71 6.53
CA ILE A 229 -10.61 8.41 6.97
C ILE A 229 -10.59 7.40 5.81
N LEU A 230 -11.64 7.37 4.98
CA LEU A 230 -11.70 6.56 3.76
C LEU A 230 -10.54 6.88 2.82
N LEU A 231 -10.32 8.16 2.49
CA LEU A 231 -9.23 8.58 1.59
C LEU A 231 -7.85 8.17 2.12
N GLN A 232 -7.62 8.29 3.43
CA GLN A 232 -6.37 7.84 4.06
C GLN A 232 -6.22 6.31 4.03
N ASN A 233 -7.29 5.57 4.28
CA ASN A 233 -7.29 4.12 4.31
C ASN A 233 -7.07 3.49 2.93
N ILE A 234 -7.52 4.14 1.85
CA ILE A 234 -7.28 3.68 0.48
C ILE A 234 -5.78 3.51 0.22
N TYR A 235 -4.94 4.48 0.63
CA TYR A 235 -3.49 4.40 0.43
C TYR A 235 -2.80 3.29 1.22
N ARG A 236 -3.49 2.67 2.18
CA ARG A 236 -2.99 1.55 2.97
C ARG A 236 -3.46 0.18 2.45
N VAL A 237 -4.38 0.15 1.49
CA VAL A 237 -4.94 -1.09 0.91
C VAL A 237 -3.86 -2.07 0.49
N PRO A 238 -2.80 -1.67 -0.25
CA PRO A 238 -1.77 -2.62 -0.70
C PRO A 238 -0.97 -3.27 0.43
N GLN A 239 -1.05 -2.72 1.64
CA GLN A 239 -0.29 -3.16 2.82
C GLN A 239 -1.14 -4.03 3.76
N LYS A 240 -2.48 -4.04 3.62
CA LYS A 240 -3.36 -4.69 4.61
C LYS A 240 -3.35 -6.21 4.58
N GLU A 241 -3.09 -6.83 3.43
CA GLU A 241 -3.02 -8.29 3.30
C GLU A 241 -1.58 -8.83 3.35
N LEU A 242 -0.57 -7.94 3.42
CA LEU A 242 0.83 -8.34 3.33
C LEU A 242 1.45 -8.49 4.73
N LYS A 243 2.14 -9.61 4.93
CA LYS A 243 3.10 -9.78 6.03
C LYS A 243 4.51 -9.50 5.49
N ASP A 244 5.00 -8.29 5.69
CA ASP A 244 6.32 -7.83 5.23
C ASP A 244 7.51 -8.42 6.03
N ARG A 245 7.25 -9.19 7.09
CA ARG A 245 8.28 -9.90 7.88
C ARG A 245 9.23 -10.75 7.05
N TYR A 246 8.79 -11.24 5.88
CA TYR A 246 9.66 -11.98 4.96
C TYR A 246 10.85 -11.13 4.50
N ALA A 247 10.67 -9.81 4.33
CA ALA A 247 11.71 -8.90 3.88
C ALA A 247 12.81 -8.76 4.94
N GLU A 248 12.45 -8.65 6.22
CA GLU A 248 13.43 -8.62 7.32
C GLU A 248 14.23 -9.92 7.38
N LYS A 249 13.54 -11.06 7.24
CA LYS A 249 14.19 -12.38 7.21
C LYS A 249 15.09 -12.55 5.99
N PHE A 250 14.70 -12.02 4.84
CA PHE A 250 15.53 -12.02 3.64
C PHE A 250 16.88 -11.36 3.94
N LEU A 251 16.87 -10.19 4.60
CA LEU A 251 18.11 -9.49 4.98
C LEU A 251 18.94 -10.29 5.99
N MET A 252 18.32 -10.88 7.02
CA MET A 252 19.02 -11.64 8.07
C MET A 252 19.70 -12.91 7.54
N TYR A 253 19.10 -13.58 6.57
CA TYR A 253 19.55 -14.91 6.11
C TYR A 253 20.22 -14.91 4.73
N LYS A 254 20.38 -13.73 4.10
CA LYS A 254 20.97 -13.61 2.75
C LYS A 254 22.35 -14.25 2.59
N ASP A 255 23.14 -14.29 3.68
CA ASP A 255 24.51 -14.82 3.70
C ASP A 255 24.60 -16.28 4.18
N ILE A 256 23.50 -16.86 4.67
CA ILE A 256 23.47 -18.17 5.35
C ILE A 256 22.75 -19.23 4.49
N VAL A 257 21.79 -18.81 3.68
CA VAL A 257 20.95 -19.72 2.90
C VAL A 257 21.31 -19.59 1.43
N GLU A 258 21.70 -20.71 0.80
CA GLU A 258 21.90 -20.73 -0.65
C GLU A 258 20.66 -20.17 -1.36
N VAL A 259 20.96 -19.27 -2.27
CA VAL A 259 20.10 -18.30 -2.96
C VAL A 259 18.74 -18.85 -3.42
N ASP A 260 18.63 -20.15 -3.69
CA ASP A 260 17.41 -20.80 -4.19
C ASP A 260 16.30 -21.02 -3.12
N TYR A 261 16.62 -20.98 -1.83
CA TYR A 261 15.64 -21.23 -0.75
C TYR A 261 15.03 -19.96 -0.13
N THR A 262 15.58 -18.78 -0.42
CA THR A 262 15.10 -17.50 0.15
C THR A 262 13.71 -17.08 -0.34
N ALA A 263 13.30 -17.58 -1.52
CA ALA A 263 12.01 -17.25 -2.13
C ALA A 263 10.86 -18.20 -1.69
N ASN A 264 11.15 -19.29 -0.97
CA ASN A 264 10.16 -20.27 -0.48
C ASN A 264 9.97 -20.17 1.03
N TYR A 265 9.81 -18.95 1.55
CA TYR A 265 9.61 -18.74 2.97
C TYR A 265 8.17 -19.10 3.38
N ILE A 266 8.03 -20.12 4.23
CA ILE A 266 6.75 -20.47 4.89
C ILE A 266 6.74 -19.81 6.26
N ASP A 267 5.74 -18.97 6.48
CA ASP A 267 5.52 -18.33 7.77
C ASP A 267 5.30 -19.40 8.85
N ASN A 268 5.99 -19.26 9.97
CA ASN A 268 5.91 -20.19 11.08
C ASN A 268 5.91 -19.47 12.42
N ASP A 269 5.19 -20.06 13.37
CA ASP A 269 5.39 -19.79 14.79
C ASP A 269 6.33 -20.84 15.35
N HIS A 270 7.23 -20.45 16.25
CA HIS A 270 8.15 -21.38 16.87
C HIS A 270 8.39 -21.05 18.33
N SER A 271 8.77 -22.07 19.09
CA SER A 271 9.19 -21.94 20.47
C SER A 271 10.42 -22.82 20.68
N VAL A 272 11.48 -22.25 21.27
CA VAL A 272 12.69 -23.00 21.64
C VAL A 272 12.91 -22.86 23.14
N LYS A 273 13.13 -23.99 23.82
CA LYS A 273 13.52 -24.05 25.23
C LYS A 273 14.79 -24.86 25.38
N VAL A 274 15.76 -24.29 26.08
CA VAL A 274 16.97 -25.00 26.49
C VAL A 274 16.81 -25.43 27.94
N LEU A 275 16.84 -26.73 28.18
CA LEU A 275 16.75 -27.33 29.51
C LEU A 275 18.11 -27.88 29.88
N LYS A 276 18.61 -27.52 31.06
CA LYS A 276 19.85 -28.09 31.60
C LYS A 276 19.50 -29.22 32.55
N ASP A 277 19.98 -30.41 32.23
CA ASP A 277 19.89 -31.57 33.10
C ASP A 277 20.86 -31.45 34.29
N PRO A 278 20.52 -31.99 35.47
CA PRO A 278 21.41 -32.02 36.62
C PRO A 278 22.79 -32.67 36.36
N SER A 279 22.90 -33.57 35.37
CA SER A 279 24.18 -34.16 34.91
C SER A 279 25.07 -33.18 34.13
N GLY A 280 24.56 -32.00 33.79
CA GLY A 280 25.27 -30.97 33.00
C GLY A 280 24.99 -31.02 31.49
N ILE A 281 24.20 -31.99 31.02
CA ILE A 281 23.76 -32.10 29.62
C ILE A 281 22.69 -31.04 29.33
N TYR A 282 22.73 -30.43 28.14
CA TYR A 282 21.70 -29.49 27.69
C TYR A 282 20.80 -30.14 26.64
N PHE A 283 19.49 -29.99 26.82
CA PHE A 283 18.47 -30.42 25.88
C PHE A 283 17.83 -29.21 25.22
N VAL A 284 17.77 -29.20 23.89
CA VAL A 284 17.08 -28.17 23.12
C VAL A 284 15.75 -28.74 22.66
N HIS A 285 14.66 -28.24 23.23
CA HIS A 285 13.30 -28.53 22.80
C HIS A 285 12.87 -27.43 21.84
N TYR A 286 12.38 -27.81 20.67
CA TYR A 286 11.83 -26.85 19.72
C TYR A 286 10.48 -27.35 19.19
N VAL A 287 9.58 -26.40 18.94
CA VAL A 287 8.32 -26.60 18.24
C VAL A 287 8.26 -25.59 17.12
N VAL A 288 7.83 -26.02 15.94
CA VAL A 288 7.61 -25.16 14.77
C VAL A 288 6.23 -25.51 14.21
N GLU A 289 5.36 -24.50 14.10
CA GLU A 289 4.04 -24.59 13.51
C GLU A 289 4.03 -23.80 12.21
N LEU A 290 3.77 -24.47 11.08
CA LEU A 290 3.72 -23.85 9.76
C LEU A 290 2.32 -23.30 9.48
N MET A 291 2.21 -22.03 9.07
CA MET A 291 0.90 -21.38 8.86
C MET A 291 0.12 -21.87 7.63
N ARG A 292 0.82 -22.38 6.61
CA ARG A 292 0.20 -23.03 5.45
C ARG A 292 1.08 -24.20 5.01
N PHE A 293 0.53 -25.40 5.09
CA PHE A 293 1.16 -26.60 4.55
C PHE A 293 0.15 -27.28 3.63
N SER A 294 0.34 -27.14 2.32
CA SER A 294 -0.42 -27.85 1.30
C SER A 294 0.53 -28.84 0.65
N VAL A 295 0.45 -30.11 1.03
CA VAL A 295 1.11 -31.18 0.29
C VAL A 295 0.18 -31.52 -0.87
N GLN A 296 0.57 -31.20 -2.10
CA GLN A 296 -0.06 -31.82 -3.25
C GLN A 296 0.29 -33.32 -3.17
N GLN A 297 -0.71 -34.15 -2.86
CA GLN A 297 -0.62 -35.58 -3.09
C GLN A 297 -0.53 -35.77 -4.61
N TYR A 298 0.66 -36.18 -5.06
CA TYR A 298 0.89 -36.65 -6.43
C TYR A 298 0.14 -37.96 -6.69
#